data_AF-A0A935KNQ3-F1
#
_entry.id   AF-A0A935KNQ3-F1
#
_cell.length_a   1.000
_cell.length_b   1.000
_cell.length_c   1.000
_cell.angle_alpha   90.00
_cell.angle_beta   90.00
_cell.angle_gamma   90.00
#
_symmetry.space_group_name_H-M   'P 1'
#
loop_
_entity.id
_entity.type
_entity.pdbx_description
1 polymer ?
#
loop_
_entity_poly.entity_id
_entity_poly.type
_entity_poly.pdbx_seq_one_letter_code
_entity_poly.pdbx_strand_id
1 'polypeptide(L)'
;MDITQTVTVAAIAGAGLFFAGGYLTRSLRRGSAAALPERDAVEHEALGRERDQRVGELERARSGLQAAEAARDRLQAEREALAAQQASAASESKREQARLQAALAQQEQAAASRAEEAAQARAELQRKLGEAARVQAELQLRADETAQARVELQRKVEEAAQAGAELQRLSSEASRSRGEREQQTQELAQAQRRAAQALAEVQRSDARRQALERELEQQREALQQAMTGADRAAAEGKERLAQLQEQLAAAEARAALRGGAGDSERLEQLRAEHAELARQCEQLKASSVPAEEVEQLRGKQRHMLVQARMMQQQLGEMEEHARENVGLKRQLALAQAELATAAQLAQRLRRSEARLLAAGLAVDEAVAPSARPVMASAIAAAPRANALEQQLARLVAPGAAHAVVLADERGLQLAAAGTETYHEALAVLSANIAELGQTASTLLPFDAGRSLQLVDRNGLSIGTRMFEAAGQGFLVAALGASLAQRPELEEVVSAVTEIVER
;
A
#
# COMPACT_ATOMS: atom_id res chain seq x y z
N MET A 1 -27.27 45.25 -12.45
CA MET A 1 -28.24 45.62 -13.49
C MET A 1 -29.53 45.98 -12.78
N ASP A 2 -29.81 47.29 -12.78
CA ASP A 2 -31.04 47.94 -12.31
C ASP A 2 -32.28 47.25 -12.91
N ILE A 3 -33.44 47.19 -12.23
CA ILE A 3 -34.34 48.32 -12.00
C ILE A 3 -35.20 48.06 -10.75
N THR A 4 -35.04 48.95 -9.76
CA THR A 4 -36.05 49.28 -8.74
C THR A 4 -36.96 50.37 -9.27
N GLN A 5 -38.28 50.27 -9.08
CA GLN A 5 -39.10 51.48 -8.85
C GLN A 5 -40.37 51.18 -8.04
N THR A 6 -40.28 51.60 -6.79
CA THR A 6 -41.31 51.83 -5.78
C THR A 6 -42.11 53.08 -6.14
N VAL A 7 -43.44 53.07 -5.98
CA VAL A 7 -44.24 54.30 -5.95
C VAL A 7 -45.08 54.30 -4.68
N THR A 8 -44.85 55.31 -3.85
CA THR A 8 -45.57 55.59 -2.61
C THR A 8 -46.04 57.04 -2.65
N VAL A 9 -47.35 57.21 -2.46
CA VAL A 9 -48.11 58.31 -1.82
C VAL A 9 -47.59 59.76 -1.96
N ALA A 10 -48.46 60.63 -2.49
CA ALA A 10 -48.49 62.04 -2.11
C ALA A 10 -49.94 62.50 -1.85
N ALA A 11 -50.20 62.83 -0.59
CA ALA A 11 -51.37 63.55 -0.13
C ALA A 11 -51.24 65.04 -0.47
N ILE A 12 -52.34 65.70 -0.86
CA ILE A 12 -52.44 67.16 -0.87
C ILE A 12 -53.73 67.53 -0.14
N ALA A 13 -53.54 68.17 1.00
CA ALA A 13 -54.55 68.84 1.80
C ALA A 13 -54.18 70.32 1.93
N GLY A 14 -55.20 71.18 1.97
CA GLY A 14 -55.12 72.61 2.30
C GLY A 14 -55.28 73.52 1.08
N ALA A 15 -55.91 74.70 1.16
CA ALA A 15 -56.61 75.39 2.23
C ALA A 15 -57.38 76.59 1.62
N GLY A 16 -58.48 76.98 2.28
CA GLY A 16 -59.21 78.27 2.36
C GLY A 16 -59.12 79.36 1.28
N LEU A 17 -60.24 80.06 1.05
CA LEU A 17 -60.37 81.50 1.29
C LEU A 17 -61.83 82.02 1.20
N PHE A 18 -62.13 82.96 2.09
CA PHE A 18 -63.33 83.80 2.27
C PHE A 18 -63.50 84.88 1.18
N PHE A 19 -64.74 85.37 0.95
CA PHE A 19 -65.22 86.76 0.67
C PHE A 19 -66.66 86.64 0.05
N ALA A 20 -67.79 87.14 0.58
CA ALA A 20 -68.27 88.44 1.07
C ALA A 20 -68.65 89.48 -0.03
N GLY A 21 -69.93 89.93 0.00
CA GLY A 21 -70.48 91.11 -0.71
C GLY A 21 -71.39 90.76 -1.91
N GLY A 22 -72.55 91.37 -2.16
CA GLY A 22 -73.22 92.54 -1.58
C GLY A 22 -74.48 92.91 -2.39
N TYR A 23 -75.33 93.70 -1.75
CA TYR A 23 -76.61 94.30 -2.14
C TYR A 23 -76.76 94.90 -3.56
N LEU A 24 -78.00 94.92 -4.07
CA LEU A 24 -78.58 96.10 -4.76
C LEU A 24 -80.12 96.08 -4.83
N THR A 25 -80.72 97.09 -4.19
CA THR A 25 -82.13 97.51 -4.20
C THR A 25 -82.33 98.75 -5.11
N ARG A 26 -83.49 98.90 -5.75
CA ARG A 26 -84.20 100.16 -6.13
C ARG A 26 -85.47 99.75 -6.93
N SER A 27 -86.74 99.96 -6.53
CA SER A 27 -87.55 101.11 -6.05
C SER A 27 -88.00 102.11 -7.15
N LEU A 28 -89.29 102.49 -7.07
CA LEU A 28 -90.08 103.57 -7.74
C LEU A 28 -91.14 103.01 -8.72
N ARG A 29 -92.41 103.44 -8.77
CA ARG A 29 -93.04 104.70 -8.32
C ARG A 29 -94.58 104.57 -8.25
N ARG A 30 -95.20 105.32 -7.33
CA ARG A 30 -96.64 105.66 -7.21
C ARG A 30 -97.04 106.80 -8.17
N GLY A 31 -98.32 106.86 -8.54
CA GLY A 31 -99.11 108.07 -8.88
C GLY A 31 -100.59 107.64 -8.85
N SER A 32 -101.53 108.15 -8.03
CA SER A 32 -101.99 109.48 -7.61
C SER A 32 -103.35 109.80 -8.26
N ALA A 33 -104.30 110.17 -7.41
CA ALA A 33 -105.72 110.40 -7.65
C ALA A 33 -106.07 111.82 -8.14
N ALA A 34 -107.35 112.00 -8.54
CA ALA A 34 -108.18 113.23 -8.66
C ALA A 34 -108.97 113.21 -9.99
N ALA A 35 -110.21 113.68 -10.17
CA ALA A 35 -111.31 114.17 -9.33
C ALA A 35 -112.60 114.24 -10.20
N LEU A 36 -113.75 114.38 -9.54
CA LEU A 36 -115.14 114.68 -9.95
C LEU A 36 -115.30 115.81 -11.03
N PRO A 37 -116.45 115.94 -11.76
CA PRO A 37 -117.72 116.48 -11.19
C PRO A 37 -119.06 115.87 -11.68
N GLU A 38 -120.09 116.26 -10.93
CA GLU A 38 -121.52 115.90 -10.95
C GLU A 38 -122.36 116.49 -12.11
N ARG A 39 -123.63 116.01 -12.14
CA ARG A 39 -124.88 116.51 -12.79
C ARG A 39 -125.18 115.88 -14.16
N ASP A 40 -126.37 115.35 -14.47
CA ASP A 40 -127.72 115.53 -13.92
C ASP A 40 -128.55 114.23 -14.01
N ALA A 41 -129.59 114.16 -13.18
CA ALA A 41 -130.58 113.10 -13.11
C ALA A 41 -131.52 113.08 -14.32
N VAL A 42 -131.78 111.90 -14.92
CA VAL A 42 -133.07 111.29 -15.32
C VAL A 42 -132.78 109.95 -16.04
N GLU A 43 -132.18 108.94 -15.39
CA GLU A 43 -132.00 107.58 -15.99
C GLU A 43 -132.06 106.44 -14.95
N HIS A 44 -133.00 106.51 -14.00
CA HIS A 44 -133.09 105.58 -12.86
C HIS A 44 -133.83 104.24 -13.10
N GLU A 45 -134.12 103.83 -14.34
CA GLU A 45 -134.72 102.52 -14.65
C GLU A 45 -133.86 101.60 -15.55
N ALA A 46 -132.76 102.10 -16.14
CA ALA A 46 -131.84 101.30 -16.97
C ALA A 46 -130.68 100.68 -16.16
N LEU A 47 -130.24 101.33 -15.09
CA LEU A 47 -129.10 100.90 -14.23
C LEU A 47 -129.41 99.68 -13.35
N GLY A 48 -130.68 99.33 -13.14
CA GLY A 48 -131.07 98.12 -12.40
C GLY A 48 -130.76 96.84 -13.18
N ARG A 49 -130.98 96.83 -14.50
CA ARG A 49 -130.69 95.67 -15.37
C ARG A 49 -129.21 95.49 -15.64
N GLU A 50 -128.46 96.59 -15.72
CA GLU A 50 -127.01 96.57 -15.90
C GLU A 50 -126.28 96.10 -14.63
N ARG A 51 -126.80 96.43 -13.43
CA ARG A 51 -126.26 95.92 -12.16
C ARG A 51 -126.45 94.41 -12.04
N ASP A 52 -127.62 93.88 -12.39
CA ASP A 52 -127.88 92.45 -12.31
C ASP A 52 -127.10 91.65 -13.38
N GLN A 53 -126.86 92.25 -14.57
CA GLN A 53 -125.92 91.68 -15.55
C GLN A 53 -124.48 91.66 -15.04
N ARG A 54 -123.99 92.73 -14.41
CA ARG A 54 -122.64 92.77 -13.83
C ARG A 54 -122.48 91.82 -12.65
N VAL A 55 -123.52 91.63 -11.83
CA VAL A 55 -123.51 90.63 -10.75
C VAL A 55 -123.45 89.21 -11.33
N GLY A 56 -124.24 88.91 -12.37
CA GLY A 56 -124.17 87.62 -13.07
C GLY A 56 -122.81 87.37 -13.76
N GLU A 57 -122.16 88.41 -14.30
CA GLU A 57 -120.82 88.31 -14.86
C GLU A 57 -119.75 88.10 -13.77
N LEU A 58 -119.88 88.75 -12.62
CA LEU A 58 -118.99 88.56 -11.48
C LEU A 58 -119.15 87.17 -10.85
N GLU A 59 -120.36 86.61 -10.80
CA GLU A 59 -120.60 85.24 -10.34
C GLU A 59 -120.06 84.20 -11.33
N ARG A 60 -120.14 84.45 -12.64
CA ARG A 60 -119.47 83.63 -13.66
C ARG A 60 -117.94 83.77 -13.58
N ALA A 61 -117.42 84.97 -13.32
CA ALA A 61 -115.99 85.18 -13.13
C ALA A 61 -115.49 84.52 -11.84
N ARG A 62 -116.28 84.55 -10.76
CA ARG A 62 -115.96 83.90 -9.48
C ARG A 62 -116.02 82.38 -9.57
N SER A 63 -117.04 81.83 -10.25
CA SER A 63 -117.09 80.39 -10.52
C SER A 63 -115.99 79.95 -11.49
N GLY A 64 -115.63 80.80 -12.47
CA GLY A 64 -114.46 80.61 -13.33
C GLY A 64 -113.13 80.66 -12.54
N LEU A 65 -113.01 81.55 -11.56
CA LEU A 65 -111.84 81.65 -10.69
C LEU A 65 -111.73 80.43 -9.77
N GLN A 66 -112.85 79.98 -9.17
CA GLN A 66 -112.90 78.76 -8.37
C GLN A 66 -112.59 77.51 -9.19
N ALA A 67 -113.06 77.45 -10.45
CA ALA A 67 -112.71 76.37 -11.37
C ALA A 67 -111.22 76.41 -11.76
N ALA A 68 -110.65 77.60 -11.95
CA ALA A 68 -109.22 77.79 -12.22
C ALA A 68 -108.34 77.45 -11.02
N GLU A 69 -108.77 77.80 -9.79
CA GLU A 69 -108.12 77.40 -8.55
C GLU A 69 -108.17 75.89 -8.35
N ALA A 70 -109.33 75.26 -8.54
CA ALA A 70 -109.44 73.80 -8.50
C ALA A 70 -108.60 73.10 -9.59
N ALA A 71 -108.49 73.69 -10.79
CA ALA A 71 -107.62 73.18 -11.84
C ALA A 71 -106.13 73.36 -11.48
N ARG A 72 -105.76 74.48 -10.86
CA ARG A 72 -104.40 74.72 -10.37
C ARG A 72 -104.03 73.73 -9.27
N ASP A 73 -104.93 73.48 -8.33
CA ASP A 73 -104.70 72.55 -7.22
C ASP A 73 -104.61 71.10 -7.73
N ARG A 74 -105.41 70.73 -8.74
CA ARG A 74 -105.27 69.44 -9.45
C ARG A 74 -103.92 69.33 -10.16
N LEU A 75 -103.51 70.34 -10.91
CA LEU A 75 -102.21 70.36 -11.58
C LEU A 75 -101.05 70.37 -10.58
N GLN A 76 -101.21 71.02 -9.43
CA GLN A 76 -100.23 70.99 -8.36
C GLN A 76 -100.13 69.60 -7.73
N ALA A 77 -101.27 68.95 -7.44
CA ALA A 77 -101.29 67.58 -6.95
C ALA A 77 -100.70 66.59 -7.97
N GLU A 78 -100.97 66.76 -9.27
CA GLU A 78 -100.35 65.97 -10.34
C GLU A 78 -98.84 66.19 -10.41
N ARG A 79 -98.36 67.43 -10.26
CA ARG A 79 -96.93 67.74 -10.20
C ARG A 79 -96.26 67.13 -8.98
N GLU A 80 -96.88 67.20 -7.82
CA GLU A 80 -96.39 66.59 -6.58
C GLU A 80 -96.37 65.06 -6.70
N ALA A 81 -97.39 64.44 -7.29
CA ALA A 81 -97.43 63.01 -7.56
C ALA A 81 -96.34 62.57 -8.56
N LEU A 82 -96.14 63.32 -9.65
CA LEU A 82 -95.06 63.06 -10.61
C LEU A 82 -93.68 63.26 -9.98
N ALA A 83 -93.50 64.28 -9.14
CA ALA A 83 -92.25 64.51 -8.42
C ALA A 83 -91.97 63.37 -7.42
N ALA A 84 -92.98 62.88 -6.72
CA ALA A 84 -92.87 61.72 -5.84
C ALA A 84 -92.51 60.45 -6.61
N GLN A 85 -93.11 60.24 -7.79
CA GLN A 85 -92.80 59.11 -8.68
C GLN A 85 -91.38 59.19 -9.25
N GLN A 86 -90.90 60.39 -9.61
CA GLN A 86 -89.53 60.59 -10.05
C GLN A 86 -88.53 60.38 -8.90
N ALA A 87 -88.86 60.82 -7.69
CA ALA A 87 -88.03 60.59 -6.51
C ALA A 87 -87.94 59.10 -6.14
N SER A 88 -89.05 58.36 -6.21
CA SER A 88 -89.06 56.91 -5.97
C SER A 88 -88.26 56.17 -7.04
N ALA A 89 -88.47 56.46 -8.32
CA ALA A 89 -87.71 55.86 -9.43
C ALA A 89 -86.21 56.19 -9.34
N ALA A 90 -85.84 57.41 -8.98
CA ALA A 90 -84.43 57.77 -8.75
C ALA A 90 -83.83 57.04 -7.55
N SER A 91 -84.61 56.81 -6.49
CA SER A 91 -84.16 56.03 -5.33
C SER A 91 -83.99 54.54 -5.65
N GLU A 92 -84.86 53.98 -6.49
CA GLU A 92 -84.77 52.61 -6.99
C GLU A 92 -83.56 52.44 -7.91
N SER A 93 -83.37 53.34 -8.87
CA SER A 93 -82.19 53.33 -9.75
C SER A 93 -80.89 53.45 -8.96
N LYS A 94 -80.83 54.32 -7.93
CA LYS A 94 -79.66 54.41 -7.03
C LYS A 94 -79.43 53.12 -6.24
N ARG A 95 -80.49 52.47 -5.76
CA ARG A 95 -80.38 51.18 -5.06
C ARG A 95 -79.91 50.07 -5.99
N GLU A 96 -80.39 50.05 -7.23
CA GLU A 96 -79.94 49.10 -8.25
C GLU A 96 -78.48 49.34 -8.65
N GLN A 97 -78.08 50.59 -8.87
CA GLN A 97 -76.68 50.95 -9.12
C GLN A 97 -75.77 50.54 -7.95
N ALA A 98 -76.18 50.79 -6.71
CA ALA A 98 -75.43 50.35 -5.53
C ALA A 98 -75.35 48.82 -5.42
N ARG A 99 -76.43 48.10 -5.76
CA ARG A 99 -76.44 46.62 -5.79
C ARG A 99 -75.50 46.08 -6.87
N LEU A 100 -75.50 46.66 -8.06
CA LEU A 100 -74.61 46.26 -9.16
C LEU A 100 -73.14 46.57 -8.82
N GLN A 101 -72.85 47.72 -8.22
CA GLN A 101 -71.50 48.06 -7.76
C GLN A 101 -71.02 47.10 -6.66
N ALA A 102 -71.88 46.75 -5.71
CA ALA A 102 -71.54 45.77 -4.68
C ALA A 102 -71.32 44.37 -5.28
N ALA A 103 -72.13 43.95 -6.25
CA ALA A 103 -71.96 42.67 -6.95
C ALA A 103 -70.66 42.62 -7.77
N LEU A 104 -70.31 43.71 -8.48
CA LEU A 104 -69.05 43.83 -9.20
C LEU A 104 -67.86 43.78 -8.24
N ALA A 105 -67.90 44.52 -7.13
CA ALA A 105 -66.85 44.48 -6.11
C ALA A 105 -66.68 43.07 -5.50
N GLN A 106 -67.78 42.36 -5.25
CA GLN A 106 -67.72 40.96 -4.79
C GLN A 106 -67.13 40.04 -5.85
N GLN A 107 -67.46 40.24 -7.13
CA GLN A 107 -66.90 39.46 -8.22
C GLN A 107 -65.40 39.70 -8.40
N GLU A 108 -64.94 40.95 -8.28
CA GLU A 108 -63.52 41.32 -8.33
C GLU A 108 -62.75 40.71 -7.16
N GLN A 109 -63.31 40.75 -5.94
CA GLN A 109 -62.70 40.10 -4.77
C GLN A 109 -62.60 38.59 -4.94
N ALA A 110 -63.65 37.93 -5.43
CA ALA A 110 -63.63 36.49 -5.69
C ALA A 110 -62.68 36.11 -6.85
N ALA A 111 -62.54 36.97 -7.86
CA ALA A 111 -61.57 36.78 -8.93
C ALA A 111 -60.13 36.94 -8.41
N ALA A 112 -59.89 37.92 -7.53
CA ALA A 112 -58.60 38.14 -6.89
C ALA A 112 -58.20 36.94 -6.01
N SER A 113 -59.10 36.43 -5.16
CA SER A 113 -58.80 35.27 -4.31
C SER A 113 -58.50 34.01 -5.14
N ARG A 114 -59.27 33.76 -6.21
CA ARG A 114 -59.01 32.65 -7.15
C ARG A 114 -57.69 32.81 -7.90
N ALA A 115 -57.31 34.04 -8.25
CA ALA A 115 -56.02 34.31 -8.90
C ALA A 115 -54.85 34.04 -7.93
N GLU A 116 -55.00 34.41 -6.66
CA GLU A 116 -54.00 34.10 -5.60
C GLU A 116 -53.88 32.59 -5.37
N GLU A 117 -55.00 31.87 -5.24
CA GLU A 117 -55.00 30.39 -5.12
C GLU A 117 -54.32 29.72 -6.33
N ALA A 118 -54.62 30.18 -7.55
CA ALA A 118 -54.00 29.67 -8.76
C ALA A 118 -52.49 29.99 -8.82
N ALA A 119 -52.08 31.16 -8.34
CA ALA A 119 -50.67 31.53 -8.25
C ALA A 119 -49.92 30.66 -7.23
N GLN A 120 -50.53 30.39 -6.08
CA GLN A 120 -49.99 29.48 -5.05
C GLN A 120 -49.85 28.05 -5.60
N ALA A 121 -50.89 27.52 -6.25
CA ALA A 121 -50.84 26.19 -6.86
C ALA A 121 -49.75 26.07 -7.94
N ARG A 122 -49.56 27.11 -8.76
CA ARG A 122 -48.46 27.16 -9.74
C ARG A 122 -47.08 27.17 -9.08
N ALA A 123 -46.92 27.94 -8.01
CA ALA A 123 -45.66 27.97 -7.26
C ALA A 123 -45.35 26.61 -6.61
N GLU A 124 -46.34 25.91 -6.07
CA GLU A 124 -46.18 24.55 -5.54
C GLU A 124 -45.81 23.53 -6.63
N LEU A 125 -46.46 23.59 -7.79
CA LEU A 125 -46.11 22.72 -8.92
C LEU A 125 -44.68 22.98 -9.40
N GLN A 126 -44.25 24.24 -9.49
CA GLN A 126 -42.87 24.57 -9.84
C GLN A 126 -41.87 24.05 -8.81
N ARG A 127 -42.17 24.13 -7.51
CA ARG A 127 -41.34 23.53 -6.45
C ARG A 127 -41.23 22.02 -6.61
N LYS A 128 -42.34 21.32 -6.79
CA LYS A 128 -42.37 19.86 -6.99
C LYS A 128 -41.63 19.43 -8.26
N LEU A 129 -41.73 20.19 -9.35
CA LEU A 129 -40.95 19.94 -10.57
C LEU A 129 -39.45 20.14 -10.34
N GLY A 130 -39.07 21.16 -9.57
CA GLY A 130 -37.68 21.38 -9.17
C GLY A 130 -37.14 20.25 -8.28
N GLU A 131 -37.93 19.77 -7.32
CA GLU A 131 -37.59 18.62 -6.48
C GLU A 131 -37.44 17.33 -7.30
N ALA A 132 -38.39 17.06 -8.21
CA ALA A 132 -38.31 15.91 -9.10
C ALA A 132 -37.05 15.95 -10.00
N ALA A 133 -36.69 17.12 -10.52
CA ALA A 133 -35.47 17.30 -11.31
C ALA A 133 -34.20 17.05 -10.48
N ARG A 134 -34.18 17.50 -9.20
CA ARG A 134 -33.07 17.21 -8.28
C ARG A 134 -32.93 15.72 -7.99
N VAL A 135 -34.04 15.05 -7.68
CA VAL A 135 -34.06 13.59 -7.45
C VAL A 135 -33.59 12.84 -8.70
N GLN A 136 -34.00 13.27 -9.90
CA GLN A 136 -33.55 12.67 -11.15
C GLN A 136 -32.03 12.83 -11.35
N ALA A 137 -31.46 14.01 -11.05
CA ALA A 137 -30.03 14.24 -11.13
C ALA A 137 -29.24 13.38 -10.11
N GLU A 138 -29.75 13.23 -8.88
CA GLU A 138 -29.14 12.36 -7.87
C GLU A 138 -29.19 10.88 -8.28
N LEU A 139 -30.29 10.42 -8.88
CA LEU A 139 -30.41 9.06 -9.40
C LEU A 139 -29.44 8.80 -10.56
N GLN A 140 -29.23 9.79 -11.44
CA GLN A 140 -28.23 9.69 -12.51
C GLN A 140 -26.81 9.61 -11.95
N LEU A 141 -26.47 10.47 -10.97
CA LEU A 141 -25.17 10.42 -10.31
C LEU A 141 -24.91 9.06 -9.66
N ARG A 142 -25.89 8.53 -8.91
CA ARG A 142 -25.78 7.19 -8.32
C ARG A 142 -25.68 6.09 -9.36
N ALA A 143 -26.38 6.20 -10.49
CA ALA A 143 -26.26 5.24 -11.58
C ALA A 143 -24.83 5.23 -12.16
N ASP A 144 -24.23 6.42 -12.36
CA ASP A 144 -22.86 6.56 -12.84
C ASP A 144 -21.84 6.00 -11.83
N GLU A 145 -22.02 6.28 -10.54
CA GLU A 145 -21.20 5.70 -9.46
C GLU A 145 -21.27 4.16 -9.46
N THR A 146 -22.47 3.59 -9.61
CA THR A 146 -22.62 2.12 -9.68
C THR A 146 -22.02 1.53 -10.95
N ALA A 147 -22.05 2.25 -12.07
CA ALA A 147 -21.40 1.84 -13.31
C ALA A 147 -19.87 1.83 -13.17
N GLN A 148 -19.30 2.88 -12.56
CA GLN A 148 -17.86 2.96 -12.26
C GLN A 148 -17.42 1.84 -11.31
N ALA A 149 -18.16 1.60 -10.23
CA ALA A 149 -17.88 0.52 -9.29
C ALA A 149 -17.90 -0.86 -9.96
N ARG A 150 -18.81 -1.09 -10.93
CA ARG A 150 -18.84 -2.34 -11.71
C ARG A 150 -17.62 -2.51 -12.60
N VAL A 151 -17.15 -1.44 -13.25
CA VAL A 151 -15.92 -1.49 -14.07
C VAL A 151 -14.70 -1.78 -13.21
N GLU A 152 -14.58 -1.16 -12.03
CA GLU A 152 -13.49 -1.44 -11.09
C GLU A 152 -13.53 -2.87 -10.56
N LEU A 153 -14.71 -3.39 -10.21
CA LEU A 153 -14.87 -4.78 -9.80
C LEU A 153 -14.48 -5.75 -10.93
N GLN A 154 -14.90 -5.48 -12.16
CA GLN A 154 -14.54 -6.29 -13.33
C GLN A 154 -13.02 -6.31 -13.53
N ARG A 155 -12.35 -5.16 -13.43
CA ARG A 155 -10.89 -5.07 -13.49
C ARG A 155 -10.22 -5.90 -12.39
N LYS A 156 -10.71 -5.82 -11.14
CA LYS A 156 -10.17 -6.62 -10.02
C LYS A 156 -10.37 -8.12 -10.23
N VAL A 157 -11.48 -8.54 -10.85
CA VAL A 157 -11.72 -9.94 -11.21
C VAL A 157 -10.73 -10.41 -12.27
N GLU A 158 -10.44 -9.59 -13.28
CA GLU A 158 -9.43 -9.89 -14.31
C GLU A 158 -8.02 -9.96 -13.73
N GLU A 159 -7.64 -9.02 -12.85
CA GLU A 159 -6.36 -9.04 -12.13
C GLU A 159 -6.23 -10.30 -11.26
N ALA A 160 -7.30 -10.71 -10.56
CA ALA A 160 -7.33 -11.95 -9.78
C ALA A 160 -7.21 -13.20 -10.66
N ALA A 161 -7.87 -13.22 -11.83
CA ALA A 161 -7.76 -14.31 -12.79
C ALA A 161 -6.34 -14.44 -13.36
N GLN A 162 -5.68 -13.31 -13.67
CA GLN A 162 -4.28 -13.29 -14.11
C GLN A 162 -3.33 -13.81 -13.03
N ALA A 163 -3.50 -13.35 -11.78
CA ALA A 163 -2.71 -13.84 -10.65
C ALA A 163 -2.92 -15.35 -10.41
N GLY A 164 -4.15 -15.85 -10.59
CA GLY A 164 -4.44 -17.29 -10.54
C GLY A 164 -3.71 -18.10 -11.61
N ALA A 165 -3.64 -17.58 -12.85
CA ALA A 165 -2.90 -18.22 -13.94
C ALA A 165 -1.38 -18.21 -13.69
N GLU A 166 -0.82 -17.14 -13.14
CA GLU A 166 0.59 -17.06 -12.75
C GLU A 166 0.93 -18.06 -11.63
N LEU A 167 0.08 -18.18 -10.61
CA LEU A 167 0.26 -19.17 -9.54
C LEU A 167 0.25 -20.60 -10.08
N GLN A 168 -0.62 -20.91 -11.05
CA GLN A 168 -0.63 -22.23 -11.70
C GLN A 168 0.66 -22.48 -12.51
N ARG A 169 1.17 -21.48 -13.23
CA ARG A 169 2.45 -21.57 -13.93
C ARG A 169 3.61 -21.82 -12.97
N LEU A 170 3.73 -21.01 -11.92
CA LEU A 170 4.78 -21.17 -10.90
C LEU A 170 4.69 -22.53 -10.19
N SER A 171 3.48 -23.02 -9.92
CA SER A 171 3.27 -24.36 -9.35
C SER A 171 3.77 -25.47 -10.30
N SER A 172 3.51 -25.34 -11.60
CA SER A 172 3.99 -26.29 -12.60
C SER A 172 5.52 -26.24 -12.75
N GLU A 173 6.13 -25.07 -12.70
CA GLU A 173 7.60 -24.88 -12.73
C GLU A 173 8.28 -25.43 -11.47
N ALA A 174 7.69 -25.19 -10.29
CA ALA A 174 8.17 -25.76 -9.04
C ALA A 174 8.09 -27.30 -9.06
N SER A 175 7.03 -27.86 -9.63
CA SER A 175 6.87 -29.31 -9.77
C SER A 175 7.92 -29.91 -10.72
N ARG A 176 8.20 -29.24 -11.85
CA ARG A 176 9.29 -29.64 -12.77
C ARG A 176 10.65 -29.57 -12.09
N SER A 177 10.93 -28.47 -11.40
CA SER A 177 12.20 -28.27 -10.68
C SER A 177 12.42 -29.31 -9.59
N ARG A 178 11.35 -29.74 -8.90
CA ARG A 178 11.41 -30.85 -7.93
C ARG A 178 11.75 -32.17 -8.61
N GLY A 179 11.11 -32.48 -9.74
CA GLY A 179 11.42 -33.68 -10.54
C GLY A 179 12.88 -33.70 -11.03
N GLU A 180 13.40 -32.57 -11.49
CA GLU A 180 14.80 -32.43 -11.91
C GLU A 180 15.79 -32.64 -10.73
N ARG A 181 15.50 -32.06 -9.56
CA ARG A 181 16.31 -32.26 -8.34
C ARG A 181 16.28 -33.72 -7.89
N GLU A 182 15.13 -34.38 -7.96
CA GLU A 182 15.02 -35.82 -7.65
C GLU A 182 15.85 -36.66 -8.62
N GLN A 183 15.80 -36.37 -9.93
CA GLN A 183 16.64 -37.04 -10.93
C GLN A 183 18.14 -36.83 -10.65
N GLN A 184 18.58 -35.60 -10.40
CA GLN A 184 19.98 -35.30 -10.05
C GLN A 184 20.42 -36.01 -8.78
N THR A 185 19.55 -36.10 -7.77
CA THR A 185 19.83 -36.83 -6.52
C THR A 185 19.99 -38.32 -6.79
N GLN A 186 19.17 -38.90 -7.67
CA GLN A 186 19.30 -40.29 -8.09
C GLN A 186 20.59 -40.54 -8.89
N GLU A 187 20.96 -39.64 -9.79
CA GLU A 187 22.21 -39.72 -10.56
C GLU A 187 23.45 -39.64 -9.65
N LEU A 188 23.46 -38.71 -8.69
CA LEU A 188 24.53 -38.61 -7.70
C LEU A 188 24.63 -39.88 -6.84
N ALA A 189 23.49 -40.42 -6.38
CA ALA A 189 23.49 -41.67 -5.63
C ALA A 189 24.02 -42.85 -6.47
N GLN A 190 23.70 -42.91 -7.76
CA GLN A 190 24.25 -43.92 -8.68
C GLN A 190 25.76 -43.72 -8.89
N ALA A 191 26.22 -42.49 -9.08
CA ALA A 191 27.63 -42.16 -9.23
C ALA A 191 28.44 -42.54 -7.97
N GLN A 192 27.91 -42.24 -6.78
CA GLN A 192 28.52 -42.64 -5.50
C GLN A 192 28.65 -44.17 -5.38
N ARG A 193 27.61 -44.92 -5.78
CA ARG A 193 27.67 -46.39 -5.80
C ARG A 193 28.75 -46.91 -6.75
N ARG A 194 28.87 -46.33 -7.95
CA ARG A 194 29.91 -46.70 -8.93
C ARG A 194 31.31 -46.38 -8.40
N ALA A 195 31.49 -45.20 -7.79
CA ALA A 195 32.77 -44.82 -7.18
C ALA A 195 33.16 -45.77 -6.03
N ALA A 196 32.21 -46.13 -5.17
CA ALA A 196 32.46 -47.10 -4.09
C ALA A 196 32.82 -48.49 -4.62
N GLN A 197 32.19 -48.94 -5.71
CA GLN A 197 32.55 -50.20 -6.37
C GLN A 197 33.96 -50.15 -6.96
N ALA A 198 34.31 -49.07 -7.67
CA ALA A 198 35.65 -48.89 -8.23
C ALA A 198 36.73 -48.87 -7.13
N LEU A 199 36.47 -48.18 -6.01
CA LEU A 199 37.39 -48.17 -4.86
C LEU A 199 37.60 -49.57 -4.29
N ALA A 200 36.53 -50.36 -4.16
CA ALA A 200 36.63 -51.74 -3.70
C ALA A 200 37.44 -52.63 -4.68
N GLU A 201 37.33 -52.39 -5.99
CA GLU A 201 38.13 -53.10 -7.00
C GLU A 201 39.61 -52.72 -6.96
N VAL A 202 39.93 -51.44 -6.73
CA VAL A 202 41.30 -50.97 -6.51
C VAL A 202 41.89 -51.65 -5.27
N GLN A 203 41.18 -51.64 -4.14
CA GLN A 203 41.63 -52.30 -2.92
C GLN A 203 41.87 -53.80 -3.10
N ARG A 204 41.02 -54.49 -3.87
CA ARG A 204 41.23 -55.91 -4.22
C ARG A 204 42.47 -56.10 -5.09
N SER A 205 42.70 -55.19 -6.04
CA SER A 205 43.87 -55.23 -6.93
C SER A 205 45.16 -54.97 -6.17
N ASP A 206 45.16 -54.02 -5.23
CA ASP A 206 46.28 -53.73 -4.34
C ASP A 206 46.58 -54.91 -3.41
N ALA A 207 45.56 -55.53 -2.82
CA ALA A 207 45.73 -56.72 -2.00
C ALA A 207 46.33 -57.89 -2.81
N ARG A 208 45.88 -58.08 -4.05
CA ARG A 208 46.47 -59.08 -4.97
C ARG A 208 47.93 -58.76 -5.29
N ARG A 209 48.23 -57.49 -5.57
CA ARG A 209 49.60 -57.04 -5.86
C ARG A 209 50.52 -57.28 -4.65
N GLN A 210 50.09 -56.93 -3.45
CA GLN A 210 50.85 -57.19 -2.22
C GLN A 210 51.08 -58.69 -1.99
N ALA A 211 50.09 -59.54 -2.30
CA ALA A 211 50.25 -60.98 -2.20
C ALA A 211 51.31 -61.51 -3.17
N LEU A 212 51.28 -61.03 -4.42
CA LEU A 212 52.30 -61.36 -5.44
C LEU A 212 53.70 -60.84 -5.06
N GLU A 213 53.79 -59.63 -4.51
CA GLU A 213 55.07 -59.07 -4.04
C GLU A 213 55.66 -59.92 -2.91
N ARG A 214 54.84 -60.38 -1.95
CA ARG A 214 55.28 -61.32 -0.91
C ARG A 214 55.73 -62.66 -1.47
N GLU A 215 55.02 -63.20 -2.46
CA GLU A 215 55.41 -64.46 -3.12
C GLU A 215 56.75 -64.31 -3.86
N LEU A 216 56.96 -63.20 -4.57
CA LEU A 216 58.23 -62.90 -5.23
C LEU A 216 59.37 -62.72 -4.22
N GLU A 217 59.10 -62.10 -3.07
CA GLU A 217 60.08 -61.94 -2.00
C GLU A 217 60.47 -63.29 -1.39
N GLN A 218 59.50 -64.17 -1.12
CA GLN A 218 59.76 -65.56 -0.69
C GLN A 218 60.58 -66.34 -1.74
N GLN A 219 60.27 -66.19 -3.03
CA GLN A 219 61.06 -66.82 -4.11
C GLN A 219 62.50 -66.28 -4.15
N ARG A 220 62.70 -64.97 -3.95
CA ARG A 220 64.04 -64.37 -3.90
C ARG A 220 64.84 -64.88 -2.70
N GLU A 221 64.23 -64.96 -1.52
CA GLU A 221 64.87 -65.52 -0.33
C GLU A 221 65.23 -67.00 -0.53
N ALA A 222 64.33 -67.79 -1.09
CA ALA A 222 64.60 -69.20 -1.42
C ALA A 222 65.75 -69.34 -2.43
N LEU A 223 65.79 -68.50 -3.46
CA LEU A 223 66.90 -68.45 -4.42
C LEU A 223 68.21 -68.03 -3.75
N GLN A 224 68.22 -67.04 -2.87
CA GLN A 224 69.42 -66.64 -2.11
C GLN A 224 69.92 -67.77 -1.19
N GLN A 225 69.02 -68.48 -0.52
CA GLN A 225 69.37 -69.65 0.28
C GLN A 225 69.93 -70.78 -0.58
N ALA A 226 69.35 -71.03 -1.75
CA ALA A 226 69.87 -72.00 -2.71
C ALA A 226 71.25 -71.59 -3.24
N MET A 227 71.47 -70.30 -3.53
CA MET A 227 72.74 -69.77 -4.01
C MET A 227 73.83 -69.90 -2.94
N THR A 228 73.56 -69.50 -1.70
CA THR A 228 74.50 -69.67 -0.59
C THR A 228 74.78 -71.14 -0.27
N GLY A 229 73.78 -72.01 -0.42
CA GLY A 229 73.96 -73.46 -0.34
C GLY A 229 74.85 -73.99 -1.46
N ALA A 230 74.66 -73.52 -2.70
CA ALA A 230 75.50 -73.87 -3.84
C ALA A 230 76.93 -73.34 -3.68
N ASP A 231 77.13 -72.13 -3.16
CA ASP A 231 78.44 -71.56 -2.87
C ASP A 231 79.19 -72.37 -1.80
N ARG A 232 78.48 -72.82 -0.75
CA ARG A 232 79.05 -73.74 0.26
C ARG A 232 79.42 -75.09 -0.36
N ALA A 233 78.53 -75.69 -1.14
CA ALA A 233 78.82 -76.94 -1.83
C ALA A 233 79.98 -76.80 -2.83
N ALA A 234 80.12 -75.65 -3.49
CA ALA A 234 81.24 -75.34 -4.36
C ALA A 234 82.53 -75.13 -3.57
N ALA A 235 82.49 -74.53 -2.38
CA ALA A 235 83.63 -74.42 -1.48
C ALA A 235 84.07 -75.81 -0.97
N GLU A 236 83.14 -76.64 -0.51
CA GLU A 236 83.41 -78.04 -0.14
C GLU A 236 83.94 -78.85 -1.34
N GLY A 237 83.39 -78.62 -2.53
CA GLY A 237 83.86 -79.22 -3.78
C GLY A 237 85.28 -78.78 -4.14
N LYS A 238 85.62 -77.50 -3.93
CA LYS A 238 86.99 -76.97 -4.09
C LYS A 238 87.95 -77.56 -3.05
N GLU A 239 87.52 -77.71 -1.80
CA GLU A 239 88.33 -78.37 -0.78
C GLU A 239 88.55 -79.85 -1.10
N ARG A 240 87.51 -80.58 -1.54
CA ARG A 240 87.65 -81.97 -2.02
C ARG A 240 88.51 -82.07 -3.26
N LEU A 241 88.40 -81.11 -4.19
CA LEU A 241 89.28 -81.03 -5.36
C LEU A 241 90.72 -80.74 -4.95
N ALA A 242 90.96 -79.87 -3.97
CA ALA A 242 92.30 -79.62 -3.42
C ALA A 242 92.87 -80.87 -2.74
N GLN A 243 92.07 -81.60 -1.96
CA GLN A 243 92.44 -82.90 -1.36
C GLN A 243 92.72 -83.96 -2.44
N LEU A 244 91.91 -84.01 -3.51
CA LEU A 244 92.14 -84.92 -4.63
C LEU A 244 93.36 -84.52 -5.46
N GLN A 245 93.63 -83.22 -5.63
CA GLN A 245 94.85 -82.71 -6.27
C GLN A 245 96.08 -83.01 -5.43
N GLU A 246 95.99 -82.97 -4.10
CA GLU A 246 97.05 -83.39 -3.19
C GLU A 246 97.27 -84.92 -3.27
N GLN A 247 96.20 -85.71 -3.37
CA GLN A 247 96.28 -87.15 -3.64
C GLN A 247 96.83 -87.46 -5.04
N LEU A 248 96.50 -86.63 -6.04
CA LEU A 248 97.01 -86.76 -7.40
C LEU A 248 98.48 -86.36 -7.47
N ALA A 249 98.90 -85.28 -6.80
CA ALA A 249 100.31 -84.92 -6.65
C ALA A 249 101.10 -86.00 -5.90
N ALA A 250 100.49 -86.66 -4.90
CA ALA A 250 101.06 -87.84 -4.25
C ALA A 250 101.09 -89.09 -5.15
N ALA A 251 100.18 -89.20 -6.12
CA ALA A 251 100.16 -90.26 -7.13
C ALA A 251 101.08 -89.97 -8.34
N GLU A 252 101.25 -88.72 -8.72
CA GLU A 252 102.17 -88.22 -9.76
C GLU A 252 103.62 -88.25 -9.24
N ALA A 253 103.84 -87.97 -7.96
CA ALA A 253 105.12 -88.27 -7.29
C ALA A 253 105.42 -89.79 -7.26
N ARG A 254 104.40 -90.65 -7.36
CA ARG A 254 104.55 -92.11 -7.56
C ARG A 254 104.65 -92.52 -9.04
N ALA A 255 104.16 -91.69 -9.97
CA ALA A 255 104.19 -91.96 -11.42
C ALA A 255 105.42 -91.38 -12.14
N ALA A 256 106.10 -90.38 -11.57
CA ALA A 256 107.33 -89.77 -12.11
C ALA A 256 108.57 -90.70 -12.11
N LEU A 257 108.42 -91.96 -11.71
CA LEU A 257 109.42 -93.03 -11.87
C LEU A 257 109.16 -93.96 -13.06
N ARG A 258 108.18 -93.65 -13.94
CA ARG A 258 108.02 -94.34 -15.23
C ARG A 258 107.69 -93.36 -16.35
N GLY A 259 108.67 -93.12 -17.23
CA GLY A 259 108.48 -92.47 -18.54
C GLY A 259 107.60 -93.33 -19.46
N GLY A 260 107.14 -92.84 -20.61
CA GLY A 260 107.35 -91.56 -21.26
C GLY A 260 106.58 -91.50 -22.59
N ALA A 261 106.79 -90.38 -23.29
CA ALA A 261 106.67 -90.16 -24.73
C ALA A 261 105.29 -90.23 -25.42
N GLY A 262 104.90 -89.07 -25.97
CA GLY A 262 104.11 -88.96 -27.20
C GLY A 262 102.84 -88.14 -27.04
N ASP A 263 102.93 -86.81 -27.20
CA ASP A 263 101.85 -85.93 -27.71
C ASP A 263 102.30 -84.45 -27.72
N SER A 264 103.39 -84.15 -28.44
CA SER A 264 103.98 -82.79 -28.49
C SER A 264 103.63 -81.98 -29.76
N GLU A 265 102.86 -82.51 -30.71
CA GLU A 265 102.59 -81.82 -31.98
C GLU A 265 101.16 -81.28 -32.13
N ARG A 266 100.24 -81.57 -31.19
CA ARG A 266 98.84 -81.08 -31.23
C ARG A 266 98.57 -79.86 -30.33
N LEU A 267 99.52 -79.53 -29.44
CA LEU A 267 99.45 -78.39 -28.51
C LEU A 267 99.95 -77.07 -29.10
N GLU A 268 100.77 -77.10 -30.15
CA GLU A 268 101.25 -75.89 -30.83
C GLU A 268 100.24 -75.35 -31.86
N GLN A 269 99.46 -76.23 -32.51
CA GLN A 269 98.40 -75.80 -33.45
C GLN A 269 97.23 -75.08 -32.75
N LEU A 270 96.85 -75.49 -31.53
CA LEU A 270 95.79 -74.83 -30.73
C LEU A 270 96.20 -73.47 -30.15
N ARG A 271 97.51 -73.22 -29.99
CA ARG A 271 98.02 -71.92 -29.50
C ARG A 271 98.07 -70.85 -30.59
N ALA A 272 98.19 -71.26 -31.86
CA ALA A 272 98.15 -70.33 -32.99
C ALA A 272 96.72 -69.85 -33.30
N GLU A 273 95.71 -70.72 -33.24
CA GLU A 273 94.30 -70.37 -33.50
C GLU A 273 93.71 -69.45 -32.42
N HIS A 274 94.18 -69.56 -31.17
CA HIS A 274 93.76 -68.69 -30.07
C HIS A 274 94.28 -67.24 -30.19
N ALA A 275 95.41 -67.02 -30.87
CA ALA A 275 96.01 -65.70 -31.02
C ALA A 275 95.34 -64.87 -32.14
N GLU A 276 94.77 -65.52 -33.17
CA GLU A 276 94.02 -64.83 -34.23
C GLU A 276 92.62 -64.39 -33.77
N LEU A 277 91.93 -65.19 -32.96
CA LEU A 277 90.63 -64.82 -32.37
C LEU A 277 90.72 -63.65 -31.39
N ALA A 278 91.85 -63.50 -30.68
CA ALA A 278 92.09 -62.37 -29.79
C ALA A 278 92.24 -61.04 -30.56
N ARG A 279 92.86 -61.04 -31.75
CA ARG A 279 93.01 -59.86 -32.60
C ARG A 279 91.71 -59.43 -33.28
N GLN A 280 90.85 -60.38 -33.66
CA GLN A 280 89.52 -60.08 -34.23
C GLN A 280 88.56 -59.48 -33.18
N CYS A 281 88.70 -59.84 -31.90
CA CYS A 281 87.94 -59.25 -30.79
C CYS A 281 88.36 -57.80 -30.46
N GLU A 282 89.60 -57.40 -30.72
CA GLU A 282 90.06 -56.00 -30.51
C GLU A 282 89.63 -55.08 -31.65
N GLN A 283 89.56 -55.57 -32.89
CA GLN A 283 89.13 -54.76 -34.05
C GLN A 283 87.63 -54.43 -34.05
N LEU A 284 86.79 -55.26 -33.42
CA LEU A 284 85.34 -55.00 -33.27
C LEU A 284 84.99 -54.01 -32.13
N LYS A 285 85.95 -53.67 -31.26
CA LYS A 285 85.75 -52.69 -30.17
C LYS A 285 86.01 -51.24 -30.57
N ALA A 286 86.56 -50.99 -31.76
CA ALA A 286 87.05 -49.66 -32.17
C ALA A 286 86.06 -48.81 -33.00
N SER A 287 84.84 -49.27 -33.29
CA SER A 287 83.87 -48.56 -34.15
C SER A 287 82.46 -48.43 -33.59
N SER A 288 82.22 -48.73 -32.31
CA SER A 288 80.93 -48.45 -31.68
C SER A 288 80.96 -47.09 -30.99
N VAL A 289 79.91 -46.29 -31.21
CA VAL A 289 79.55 -45.15 -30.35
C VAL A 289 79.68 -45.62 -28.90
N PRO A 290 80.42 -44.91 -28.02
CA PRO A 290 80.66 -45.37 -26.66
C PRO A 290 79.31 -45.65 -26.02
N ALA A 291 79.13 -46.88 -25.52
CA ALA A 291 77.86 -47.34 -24.95
C ALA A 291 77.32 -46.36 -23.89
N GLU A 292 78.21 -45.63 -23.22
CA GLU A 292 77.89 -44.57 -22.27
C GLU A 292 77.08 -43.39 -22.86
N GLU A 293 77.38 -42.90 -24.07
CA GLU A 293 76.64 -41.77 -24.64
C GLU A 293 75.21 -42.16 -25.05
N VAL A 294 75.05 -43.37 -25.58
CA VAL A 294 73.72 -43.93 -25.90
C VAL A 294 72.92 -44.17 -24.62
N GLU A 295 73.57 -44.61 -23.55
CA GLU A 295 72.92 -44.80 -22.25
C GLU A 295 72.52 -43.47 -21.59
N GLN A 296 73.38 -42.45 -21.68
CA GLN A 296 73.07 -41.09 -21.20
C GLN A 296 71.89 -40.46 -21.96
N LEU A 297 71.84 -40.60 -23.29
CA LEU A 297 70.72 -40.11 -24.10
C LEU A 297 69.42 -40.87 -23.80
N ARG A 298 69.48 -42.19 -23.60
CA ARG A 298 68.33 -42.98 -23.13
C ARG A 298 67.88 -42.56 -21.74
N GLY A 299 68.82 -42.24 -20.84
CA GLY A 299 68.54 -41.69 -19.51
C GLY A 299 67.80 -40.34 -19.59
N LYS A 300 68.29 -39.40 -20.41
CA LYS A 300 67.63 -38.11 -20.67
C LYS A 300 66.25 -38.29 -21.30
N GLN A 301 66.10 -39.21 -22.26
CA GLN A 301 64.80 -39.51 -22.87
C GLN A 301 63.81 -40.07 -21.85
N ARG A 302 64.23 -41.00 -20.98
CA ARG A 302 63.41 -41.52 -19.88
C ARG A 302 63.02 -40.42 -18.91
N HIS A 303 63.96 -39.53 -18.55
CA HIS A 303 63.69 -38.41 -17.66
C HIS A 303 62.66 -37.44 -18.26
N MET A 304 62.82 -37.05 -19.53
CA MET A 304 61.84 -36.19 -20.23
C MET A 304 60.46 -36.85 -20.32
N LEU A 305 60.39 -38.16 -20.58
CA LEU A 305 59.11 -38.88 -20.61
C LEU A 305 58.41 -38.90 -19.24
N VAL A 306 59.17 -39.10 -18.16
CA VAL A 306 58.65 -39.04 -16.79
C VAL A 306 58.17 -37.62 -16.46
N GLN A 307 58.94 -36.60 -16.84
CA GLN A 307 58.55 -35.20 -16.63
C GLN A 307 57.30 -34.82 -17.42
N ALA A 308 57.20 -35.24 -18.70
CA ALA A 308 56.01 -35.01 -19.51
C ALA A 308 54.77 -35.70 -18.90
N ARG A 309 54.94 -36.91 -18.36
CA ARG A 309 53.86 -37.63 -17.68
C ARG A 309 53.40 -36.94 -16.39
N MET A 310 54.34 -36.41 -15.59
CA MET A 310 54.01 -35.61 -14.40
C MET A 310 53.25 -34.33 -14.78
N MET A 311 53.68 -33.60 -15.82
CA MET A 311 52.97 -32.41 -16.27
C MET A 311 51.56 -32.73 -16.79
N GLN A 312 51.39 -33.86 -17.50
CA GLN A 312 50.06 -34.32 -17.94
C GLN A 312 49.16 -34.66 -16.75
N GLN A 313 49.70 -35.30 -15.71
CA GLN A 313 48.95 -35.58 -14.49
C GLN A 313 48.52 -34.28 -13.79
N GLN A 314 49.44 -33.33 -13.61
CA GLN A 314 49.13 -32.02 -13.01
C GLN A 314 48.07 -31.24 -13.81
N LEU A 315 48.11 -31.33 -15.14
CA LEU A 315 47.11 -30.69 -15.98
C LEU A 315 45.73 -31.33 -15.80
N GLY A 316 45.67 -32.65 -15.67
CA GLY A 316 44.44 -33.38 -15.34
C GLY A 316 43.86 -32.98 -13.98
N GLU A 317 44.69 -32.92 -12.94
CA GLU A 317 44.29 -32.48 -11.60
C GLU A 317 43.76 -31.04 -11.60
N MET A 318 44.42 -30.13 -12.33
CA MET A 318 43.96 -28.75 -12.49
C MET A 318 42.63 -28.64 -13.23
N GLU A 319 42.40 -29.47 -14.26
CA GLU A 319 41.12 -29.52 -14.97
C GLU A 319 39.99 -30.05 -14.07
N GLU A 320 40.26 -31.05 -13.23
CA GLU A 320 39.31 -31.56 -12.25
C GLU A 320 38.91 -30.49 -11.24
N HIS A 321 39.90 -29.80 -10.64
CA HIS A 321 39.63 -28.67 -9.74
C HIS A 321 38.87 -27.53 -10.42
N ALA A 322 39.13 -27.27 -11.71
CA ALA A 322 38.36 -26.27 -12.47
C ALA A 322 36.90 -26.70 -12.63
N ARG A 323 36.63 -27.98 -12.90
CA ARG A 323 35.27 -28.53 -12.99
C ARG A 323 34.55 -28.47 -11.64
N GLU A 324 35.22 -28.85 -10.56
CA GLU A 324 34.70 -28.74 -9.19
C GLU A 324 34.36 -27.30 -8.84
N ASN A 325 35.24 -26.34 -9.15
CA ASN A 325 34.99 -24.92 -8.92
C ASN A 325 33.76 -24.40 -9.68
N VAL A 326 33.53 -24.86 -10.92
CA VAL A 326 32.31 -24.51 -11.66
C VAL A 326 31.07 -25.11 -10.97
N GLY A 327 31.16 -26.34 -10.47
CA GLY A 327 30.10 -26.98 -9.67
C GLY A 327 29.77 -26.20 -8.39
N LEU A 328 30.79 -25.85 -7.60
CA LEU A 328 30.66 -25.07 -6.37
C LEU A 328 30.08 -23.68 -6.64
N LYS A 329 30.52 -22.99 -7.71
CA LYS A 329 29.96 -21.69 -8.10
C LYS A 329 28.47 -21.79 -8.45
N ARG A 330 28.04 -22.86 -9.11
CA ARG A 330 26.61 -23.11 -9.39
C ARG A 330 25.84 -23.37 -8.11
N GLN A 331 26.37 -24.17 -7.19
CA GLN A 331 25.74 -24.41 -5.88
C GLN A 331 25.62 -23.12 -5.06
N LEU A 332 26.66 -22.28 -5.05
CA LEU A 332 26.62 -20.98 -4.40
C LEU A 332 25.55 -20.06 -5.00
N ALA A 333 25.44 -20.02 -6.33
CA ALA A 333 24.42 -19.22 -7.01
C ALA A 333 22.99 -19.70 -6.68
N LEU A 334 22.78 -21.03 -6.62
CA LEU A 334 21.49 -21.60 -6.21
C LEU A 334 21.16 -21.27 -4.75
N ALA A 335 22.12 -21.41 -3.84
CA ALA A 335 21.93 -21.05 -2.42
C ALA A 335 21.64 -19.55 -2.24
N GLN A 336 22.29 -18.68 -3.02
CA GLN A 336 22.02 -17.24 -3.02
C GLN A 336 20.61 -16.92 -3.55
N ALA A 337 20.13 -17.62 -4.58
CA ALA A 337 18.77 -17.47 -5.08
C ALA A 337 17.73 -17.94 -4.05
N GLU A 338 17.97 -19.07 -3.36
CA GLU A 338 17.12 -19.56 -2.28
C GLU A 338 17.10 -18.58 -1.10
N LEU A 339 18.24 -18.00 -0.71
CA LEU A 339 18.30 -16.97 0.32
C LEU A 339 17.51 -15.70 -0.08
N ALA A 340 17.60 -15.28 -1.34
CA ALA A 340 16.85 -14.13 -1.84
C ALA A 340 15.32 -14.36 -1.81
N THR A 341 14.87 -15.56 -2.20
CA THR A 341 13.44 -15.92 -2.12
C THR A 341 12.95 -16.02 -0.67
N ALA A 342 13.75 -16.59 0.23
CA ALA A 342 13.45 -16.61 1.66
C ALA A 342 13.34 -15.19 2.25
N ALA A 343 14.24 -14.28 1.87
CA ALA A 343 14.18 -12.88 2.28
C ALA A 343 12.92 -12.16 1.76
N GLN A 344 12.52 -12.41 0.51
CA GLN A 344 11.27 -11.88 -0.05
C GLN A 344 10.03 -12.40 0.69
N LEU A 345 9.98 -13.70 1.01
CA LEU A 345 8.88 -14.30 1.77
C LEU A 345 8.82 -13.75 3.19
N ALA A 346 9.96 -13.64 3.88
CA ALA A 346 10.03 -13.01 5.20
C ALA A 346 9.54 -11.56 5.16
N GLN A 347 9.88 -10.78 4.12
CA GLN A 347 9.38 -9.42 3.96
C GLN A 347 7.87 -9.38 3.72
N ARG A 348 7.31 -10.31 2.93
CA ARG A 348 5.85 -10.41 2.72
C ARG A 348 5.12 -10.76 4.02
N LEU A 349 5.67 -11.68 4.81
CA LEU A 349 5.11 -12.11 6.09
C LEU A 349 5.10 -10.95 7.09
N ARG A 350 6.21 -10.20 7.21
CA ARG A 350 6.28 -8.97 8.03
C ARG A 350 5.27 -7.91 7.59
N ARG A 351 5.05 -7.75 6.27
CA ARG A 351 4.03 -6.82 5.75
C ARG A 351 2.60 -7.27 6.10
N SER A 352 2.32 -8.57 6.09
CA SER A 352 1.00 -9.07 6.53
C SER A 352 0.81 -8.94 8.04
N GLU A 353 1.84 -9.21 8.85
CA GLU A 353 1.81 -8.98 10.30
C GLU A 353 1.54 -7.50 10.60
N ALA A 354 2.25 -6.58 9.94
CA ALA A 354 2.02 -5.14 10.10
C ALA A 354 0.57 -4.73 9.78
N ARG A 355 -0.07 -5.37 8.79
CA ARG A 355 -1.50 -5.14 8.47
C ARG A 355 -2.43 -5.68 9.55
N LEU A 356 -2.14 -6.87 10.09
CA LEU A 356 -2.94 -7.46 11.17
C LEU A 356 -2.85 -6.61 12.44
N LEU A 357 -1.63 -6.20 12.82
CA LEU A 357 -1.38 -5.29 13.94
C LEU A 357 -2.07 -3.94 13.75
N ALA A 358 -1.99 -3.35 12.54
CA ALA A 358 -2.68 -2.10 12.25
C ALA A 358 -4.21 -2.22 12.33
N ALA A 359 -4.76 -3.39 11.98
CA ALA A 359 -6.18 -3.70 12.13
C ALA A 359 -6.60 -3.96 13.59
N GLY A 360 -5.67 -3.93 14.54
CA GLY A 360 -5.92 -4.25 15.95
C GLY A 360 -6.25 -5.72 16.19
N LEU A 361 -5.98 -6.59 15.20
CA LEU A 361 -6.08 -8.03 15.37
C LEU A 361 -4.82 -8.51 16.05
N ALA A 362 -4.91 -8.76 17.35
CA ALA A 362 -3.85 -9.43 18.09
C ALA A 362 -3.55 -10.76 17.39
N VAL A 363 -2.33 -10.90 16.87
CA VAL A 363 -1.80 -12.20 16.53
C VAL A 363 -1.49 -12.85 17.86
N ASP A 364 -2.46 -13.58 18.41
CA ASP A 364 -2.21 -14.43 19.57
C ASP A 364 -1.17 -15.47 19.14
N GLU A 365 0.10 -15.21 19.49
CA GLU A 365 1.19 -16.16 19.29
C GLU A 365 0.98 -17.35 20.23
N ALA A 366 0.28 -18.37 19.75
CA ALA A 366 0.33 -19.71 20.32
C ALA A 366 1.64 -20.45 19.92
N VAL A 367 2.75 -19.72 19.78
CA VAL A 367 4.05 -20.26 19.36
C VAL A 367 5.00 -20.23 20.55
N ALA A 368 5.43 -21.42 20.95
CA ALA A 368 6.25 -21.66 22.13
C ALA A 368 7.50 -20.76 22.17
N PRO A 369 7.80 -20.13 23.32
CA PRO A 369 8.98 -19.31 23.47
C PRO A 369 10.22 -20.20 23.36
N SER A 370 11.07 -19.92 22.37
CA SER A 370 12.44 -20.42 22.40
C SER A 370 13.13 -19.81 23.61
N ALA A 371 13.35 -20.61 24.63
CA ALA A 371 14.08 -20.25 25.83
C ALA A 371 15.48 -19.74 25.47
N ARG A 372 15.63 -18.42 25.40
CA ARG A 372 16.93 -17.77 25.58
C ARG A 372 17.07 -17.39 27.04
N PRO A 373 18.26 -17.60 27.63
CA PRO A 373 18.50 -17.27 29.02
C PRO A 373 18.55 -15.75 29.15
N VAL A 374 17.51 -15.17 29.73
CA VAL A 374 17.58 -13.81 30.27
C VAL A 374 18.63 -13.88 31.38
N MET A 375 19.78 -13.26 31.14
CA MET A 375 20.75 -12.94 32.19
C MET A 375 20.06 -11.96 33.13
N ALA A 376 19.36 -12.50 34.12
CA ALA A 376 18.73 -11.78 35.20
C ALA A 376 19.83 -11.17 36.09
N SER A 377 20.32 -9.99 35.72
CA SER A 377 21.06 -9.13 36.65
C SER A 377 20.06 -8.29 37.46
N ALA A 378 19.38 -8.91 38.42
CA ALA A 378 18.54 -8.16 39.36
C ALA A 378 18.43 -8.87 40.71
N ILE A 379 19.04 -8.29 41.74
CA ILE A 379 18.61 -8.52 43.14
C ILE A 379 18.31 -7.21 43.89
N ALA A 380 18.56 -6.00 43.34
CA ALA A 380 18.32 -4.74 44.06
C ALA A 380 17.27 -3.77 43.46
N ALA A 381 16.85 -3.92 42.20
CA ALA A 381 15.99 -2.94 41.51
C ALA A 381 14.53 -3.39 41.26
N ALA A 382 14.15 -4.59 41.69
CA ALA A 382 12.86 -5.22 41.39
C ALA A 382 11.60 -4.36 41.66
N PRO A 383 11.48 -3.60 42.78
CA PRO A 383 10.26 -2.84 43.03
C PRO A 383 10.09 -1.63 42.10
N ARG A 384 11.19 -1.02 41.64
CA ARG A 384 11.14 0.13 40.71
C ARG A 384 10.84 -0.32 39.28
N ALA A 385 11.45 -1.41 38.83
CA ALA A 385 11.16 -2.01 37.52
C ALA A 385 9.66 -2.35 37.41
N ASN A 386 9.09 -3.00 38.44
CA ASN A 386 7.67 -3.32 38.46
C ASN A 386 6.77 -2.08 38.40
N ALA A 387 7.14 -0.97 39.07
CA ALA A 387 6.37 0.27 39.03
C ALA A 387 6.40 0.91 37.64
N LEU A 388 7.55 0.89 36.96
CA LEU A 388 7.69 1.38 35.59
C LEU A 388 6.86 0.53 34.62
N GLU A 389 6.96 -0.80 34.69
CA GLU A 389 6.18 -1.71 33.85
C GLU A 389 4.67 -1.54 34.05
N GLN A 390 4.22 -1.31 35.29
CA GLN A 390 2.82 -1.01 35.57
C GLN A 390 2.33 0.29 34.93
N GLN A 391 3.16 1.34 34.88
CA GLN A 391 2.80 2.57 34.17
C GLN A 391 2.77 2.36 32.66
N LEU A 392 3.76 1.66 32.10
CA LEU A 392 3.81 1.35 30.67
C LEU A 392 2.65 0.46 30.22
N ALA A 393 2.22 -0.49 31.07
CA ALA A 393 1.09 -1.37 30.78
C ALA A 393 -0.23 -0.62 30.53
N ARG A 394 -0.38 0.61 31.04
CA ARG A 394 -1.56 1.47 30.79
C ARG A 394 -1.66 1.87 29.31
N LEU A 395 -0.54 1.95 28.61
CA LEU A 395 -0.47 2.24 27.17
C LEU A 395 -0.77 1.02 26.29
N VAL A 396 -0.70 -0.19 26.84
CA VAL A 396 -0.94 -1.47 26.15
C VAL A 396 -2.41 -1.89 26.19
N ALA A 397 -3.31 -0.99 26.64
CA ALA A 397 -4.74 -1.25 26.66
C ALA A 397 -5.26 -1.76 25.29
N PRO A 398 -6.28 -2.63 25.26
CA PRO A 398 -6.73 -3.28 24.02
C PRO A 398 -7.06 -2.24 22.94
N GLY A 399 -6.34 -2.32 21.82
CA GLY A 399 -6.47 -1.40 20.67
C GLY A 399 -5.59 -0.14 20.73
N ALA A 400 -4.66 -0.02 21.67
CA ALA A 400 -3.76 1.13 21.83
C ALA A 400 -2.36 0.87 21.27
N ALA A 401 -1.45 0.40 22.14
CA ALA A 401 -0.13 -0.09 21.81
C ALA A 401 -0.09 -1.62 21.93
N HIS A 402 0.63 -2.27 21.03
CA HIS A 402 0.95 -3.70 21.11
C HIS A 402 2.16 -3.93 22.02
N ALA A 403 3.14 -3.03 21.96
CA ALA A 403 4.34 -3.09 22.79
C ALA A 403 4.80 -1.67 23.13
N VAL A 404 5.31 -1.50 24.34
CA VAL A 404 5.86 -0.24 24.84
C VAL A 404 7.14 -0.52 25.61
N VAL A 405 8.15 0.30 25.38
CA VAL A 405 9.46 0.18 26.00
C VAL A 405 9.91 1.53 26.53
N LEU A 406 10.46 1.53 27.74
CA LEU A 406 11.28 2.60 28.27
C LEU A 406 12.75 2.22 28.08
N ALA A 407 13.49 3.05 27.37
CA ALA A 407 14.93 2.88 27.15
C ALA A 407 15.68 4.18 27.40
N ASP A 408 16.98 4.08 27.66
CA ASP A 408 17.88 5.24 27.63
C ASP A 408 18.24 5.65 26.19
N GLU A 409 18.95 6.77 26.03
CA GLU A 409 19.47 7.23 24.72
C GLU A 409 20.42 6.22 24.03
N ARG A 410 20.95 5.24 24.76
CA ARG A 410 21.85 4.20 24.23
C ARG A 410 21.10 2.95 23.81
N GLY A 411 19.78 2.90 24.01
CA GLY A 411 18.93 1.77 23.68
C GLY A 411 18.96 0.64 24.72
N LEU A 412 19.41 0.92 25.94
CA LEU A 412 19.30 -0.02 27.06
C LEU A 412 17.85 -0.03 27.55
N GLN A 413 17.20 -1.20 27.46
CA GLN A 413 15.85 -1.41 27.97
C GLN A 413 15.83 -1.35 29.51
N LEU A 414 15.02 -0.47 30.06
CA LEU A 414 14.83 -0.30 31.52
C LEU A 414 13.54 -0.96 32.02
N ALA A 415 12.46 -0.84 31.23
CA ALA A 415 11.17 -1.45 31.48
C ALA A 415 10.41 -1.65 30.17
N ALA A 416 9.52 -2.63 30.10
CA ALA A 416 8.68 -2.84 28.93
C ALA A 416 7.32 -3.44 29.30
N ALA A 417 6.33 -3.27 28.42
CA ALA A 417 5.01 -3.85 28.55
C ALA A 417 4.46 -4.28 27.18
N GLY A 418 3.58 -5.27 27.17
CA GLY A 418 2.96 -5.81 25.96
C GLY A 418 3.76 -6.93 25.30
N THR A 419 3.67 -7.06 23.98
CA THR A 419 4.27 -8.18 23.23
C THR A 419 5.80 -8.17 23.31
N GLU A 420 6.37 -9.18 23.97
CA GLU A 420 7.82 -9.32 24.23
C GLU A 420 8.67 -9.34 22.96
N THR A 421 8.12 -9.88 21.87
CA THR A 421 8.78 -10.01 20.56
C THR A 421 9.30 -8.67 20.00
N TYR A 422 8.73 -7.54 20.43
CA TYR A 422 9.12 -6.21 19.96
C TYR A 422 9.97 -5.39 20.94
N HIS A 423 10.20 -5.87 22.17
CA HIS A 423 10.83 -5.05 23.22
C HIS A 423 12.26 -4.64 22.86
N GLU A 424 13.10 -5.60 22.49
CA GLU A 424 14.50 -5.35 22.12
C GLU A 424 14.60 -4.44 20.89
N ALA A 425 13.76 -4.69 19.88
CA ALA A 425 13.74 -3.90 18.66
C ALA A 425 13.31 -2.44 18.91
N LEU A 426 12.33 -2.21 19.80
CA LEU A 426 11.90 -0.87 20.20
C LEU A 426 12.96 -0.15 21.03
N ALA A 427 13.69 -0.85 21.90
CA ALA A 427 14.80 -0.27 22.65
C ALA A 427 15.92 0.23 21.72
N VAL A 428 16.36 -0.61 20.78
CA VAL A 428 17.38 -0.23 19.78
C VAL A 428 16.89 0.91 18.89
N LEU A 429 15.63 0.87 18.46
CA LEU A 429 15.05 1.93 17.64
C LEU A 429 14.99 3.26 18.41
N SER A 430 14.77 3.23 19.72
CA SER A 430 14.78 4.43 20.57
C SER A 430 16.13 5.14 20.54
N ALA A 431 17.24 4.38 20.57
CA ALA A 431 18.59 4.95 20.44
C ALA A 431 18.79 5.66 19.10
N ASN A 432 18.39 5.02 18.00
CA ASN A 432 18.48 5.61 16.67
C ASN A 432 17.61 6.88 16.54
N ILE A 433 16.45 6.90 17.20
CA ILE A 433 15.56 8.06 17.21
C ILE A 433 16.17 9.21 18.03
N ALA A 434 16.82 8.93 19.15
CA ALA A 434 17.55 9.92 19.92
C ALA A 434 18.67 10.55 19.07
N GLU A 435 19.46 9.74 18.37
CA GLU A 435 20.52 10.20 17.46
C GLU A 435 19.95 11.03 16.29
N LEU A 436 18.83 10.60 15.70
CA LEU A 436 18.13 11.37 14.66
C LEU A 436 17.60 12.70 15.18
N GLY A 437 17.05 12.73 16.40
CA GLY A 437 16.59 13.95 17.07
C GLY A 437 17.74 14.93 17.30
N GLN A 438 18.88 14.43 17.78
CA GLN A 438 20.09 15.22 17.96
C GLN A 438 20.60 15.76 16.63
N THR A 439 20.68 14.92 15.59
CA THR A 439 21.08 15.34 14.25
C THR A 439 20.13 16.40 13.68
N ALA A 440 18.82 16.22 13.84
CA ALA A 440 17.83 17.20 13.39
C ALA A 440 17.99 18.55 14.09
N SER A 441 18.29 18.56 15.39
CA SER A 441 18.54 19.80 16.15
C SER A 441 19.82 20.53 15.69
N THR A 442 20.81 19.82 15.14
CA THR A 442 22.00 20.46 14.56
C THR A 442 21.75 21.06 13.18
N LEU A 443 20.83 20.48 12.41
CA LEU A 443 20.56 20.87 11.03
C LEU A 443 19.43 21.89 10.90
N LEU A 444 18.47 21.87 11.84
CA LEU A 444 17.26 22.68 11.81
C LEU A 444 17.17 23.51 13.10
N PRO A 445 16.53 24.69 13.08
CA PRO A 445 16.38 25.55 14.25
C PRO A 445 15.29 25.02 15.20
N PHE A 446 15.34 23.73 15.53
CA PHE A 446 14.50 23.10 16.53
C PHE A 446 15.29 22.94 17.82
N ASP A 447 14.60 23.12 18.95
CA ASP A 447 15.11 22.74 20.25
C ASP A 447 15.14 21.20 20.39
N ALA A 448 15.52 20.68 21.56
CA ALA A 448 15.50 19.25 21.85
C ALA A 448 14.16 18.63 21.40
N GLY A 449 14.24 17.68 20.47
CA GLY A 449 13.06 17.00 19.94
C GLY A 449 12.31 16.34 21.09
N ARG A 450 10.99 16.56 21.17
CA ARG A 450 10.17 15.95 22.23
C ARG A 450 9.49 14.66 21.80
N SER A 451 9.11 14.56 20.54
CA SER A 451 8.47 13.36 20.01
C SER A 451 8.80 13.15 18.54
N LEU A 452 8.84 11.88 18.15
CA LEU A 452 8.97 11.46 16.76
C LEU A 452 7.99 10.33 16.50
N GLN A 453 7.29 10.41 15.38
CA GLN A 453 6.34 9.39 14.96
C GLN A 453 6.69 8.88 13.57
N LEU A 454 6.82 7.56 13.45
CA LEU A 454 6.93 6.87 12.17
C LEU A 454 5.60 6.18 11.89
N VAL A 455 5.02 6.39 10.71
CA VAL A 455 3.76 5.76 10.29
C VAL A 455 4.01 4.99 9.00
N ASP A 456 3.73 3.69 9.01
CA ASP A 456 3.76 2.86 7.80
C ASP A 456 2.49 3.08 6.95
N ARG A 457 2.55 2.70 5.68
CA ARG A 457 1.42 2.69 4.72
C ARG A 457 0.21 1.92 5.22
N ASN A 458 0.40 0.96 6.12
CA ASN A 458 -0.69 0.19 6.71
C ASN A 458 -1.35 0.89 7.92
N GLY A 459 -0.86 2.06 8.34
CA GLY A 459 -1.37 2.80 9.51
C GLY A 459 -0.76 2.35 10.84
N LEU A 460 0.14 1.36 10.84
CA LEU A 460 0.94 1.02 12.01
C LEU A 460 1.90 2.17 12.31
N SER A 461 1.92 2.62 13.57
CA SER A 461 2.77 3.72 13.99
C SER A 461 3.72 3.31 15.11
N ILE A 462 4.95 3.83 15.03
CA ILE A 462 5.89 3.84 16.15
C ILE A 462 5.94 5.27 16.63
N GLY A 463 5.44 5.49 17.85
CA GLY A 463 5.51 6.78 18.53
C GLY A 463 6.61 6.74 19.57
N THR A 464 7.44 7.78 19.60
CA THR A 464 8.45 7.96 20.65
C THR A 464 8.26 9.29 21.34
N ARG A 465 8.43 9.28 22.66
CA ARG A 465 8.49 10.47 23.50
C ARG A 465 9.84 10.52 24.20
N MET A 466 10.59 11.59 23.93
CA MET A 466 11.86 11.89 24.57
C MET A 466 11.59 12.78 25.79
N PHE A 467 12.26 12.48 26.90
CA PHE A 467 12.23 13.28 28.12
C PHE A 467 13.58 13.17 28.84
N GLU A 468 13.91 14.18 29.64
CA GLU A 468 15.12 14.17 30.47
C GLU A 468 14.71 13.95 31.94
N ALA A 469 15.42 13.08 32.63
CA ALA A 469 15.28 12.87 34.07
C ALA A 469 16.68 12.74 34.70
N ALA A 470 16.92 13.41 35.82
CA ALA A 470 18.23 13.41 36.49
C ALA A 470 19.44 13.71 35.57
N GLY A 471 19.26 14.53 34.54
CA GLY A 471 20.30 14.89 33.56
C GLY A 471 20.66 13.79 32.55
N GLN A 472 19.83 12.75 32.42
CA GLN A 472 19.93 11.72 31.40
C GLN A 472 18.69 11.73 30.51
N GLY A 473 18.87 11.52 29.21
CA GLY A 473 17.76 11.37 28.28
C GLY A 473 17.18 9.96 28.30
N PHE A 474 15.86 9.89 28.25
CA PHE A 474 15.08 8.68 28.21
C PHE A 474 14.04 8.77 27.11
N LEU A 475 13.64 7.60 26.62
CA LEU A 475 12.65 7.47 25.56
C LEU A 475 11.58 6.45 25.96
N VAL A 476 10.32 6.84 25.85
CA VAL A 476 9.20 5.90 25.79
C VAL A 476 8.86 5.67 24.33
N ALA A 477 9.12 4.46 23.84
CA ALA A 477 8.75 4.02 22.50
C ALA A 477 7.56 3.07 22.55
N ALA A 478 6.56 3.33 21.72
CA ALA A 478 5.36 2.51 21.63
C ALA A 478 5.12 2.11 20.17
N LEU A 479 4.67 0.87 19.96
CA LEU A 479 4.24 0.32 18.68
C LEU A 479 2.74 0.12 18.70
N GLY A 480 1.98 0.79 17.82
CA GLY A 480 0.52 0.73 17.85
C GLY A 480 -0.17 1.61 16.82
N ALA A 481 -1.50 1.60 16.81
CA ALA A 481 -2.30 2.46 15.96
C ALA A 481 -2.51 3.83 16.64
N SER A 482 -2.20 4.92 15.95
CA SER A 482 -2.47 6.30 16.38
C SER A 482 -1.93 6.68 17.79
N LEU A 483 -0.64 6.46 18.02
CA LEU A 483 -0.01 6.79 19.31
C LEU A 483 0.17 8.29 19.57
N ALA A 484 0.40 9.09 18.52
CA ALA A 484 0.68 10.53 18.68
C ALA A 484 -0.52 11.37 19.13
N GLN A 485 -1.73 10.82 19.10
CA GLN A 485 -2.96 11.54 19.49
C GLN A 485 -3.43 11.18 20.90
N ARG A 486 -2.68 10.36 21.63
CA ARG A 486 -3.10 9.83 22.92
C ARG A 486 -2.60 10.70 24.07
N PRO A 487 -3.50 11.36 24.84
CA PRO A 487 -3.11 12.13 26.01
C PRO A 487 -2.49 11.24 27.10
N GLU A 488 -2.80 9.93 27.10
CA GLU A 488 -2.27 8.98 28.09
C GLU A 488 -0.74 8.83 27.99
N LEU A 489 -0.14 9.08 26.82
CA LEU A 489 1.31 9.00 26.65
C LEU A 489 2.02 10.07 27.49
N GLU A 490 1.49 11.30 27.54
CA GLU A 490 2.08 12.38 28.33
C GLU A 490 1.90 12.11 29.84
N GLU A 491 0.75 11.56 30.25
CA GLU A 491 0.51 11.16 31.64
C GLU A 491 1.48 10.07 32.10
N VAL A 492 1.68 9.05 31.26
CA VAL A 492 2.61 7.95 31.54
C VAL A 492 4.05 8.43 31.56
N VAL A 493 4.46 9.30 30.64
CA VAL A 493 5.82 9.88 30.62
C VAL A 493 6.05 10.74 31.87
N SER A 494 5.06 11.54 32.28
CA SER A 494 5.15 12.31 33.53
C SER A 494 5.28 11.41 34.75
N ALA A 495 4.50 10.33 34.84
CA ALA A 495 4.57 9.36 35.93
C ALA A 495 5.90 8.60 35.95
N VAL A 496 6.40 8.19 34.78
CA VAL A 496 7.70 7.53 34.64
C VAL A 496 8.84 8.47 35.05
N THR A 497 8.78 9.74 34.65
CA THR A 497 9.77 10.77 35.03
C THR A 497 9.85 10.88 36.55
N GLU A 498 8.70 10.97 37.24
CA GLU A 498 8.65 11.03 38.71
C GLU A 498 9.23 9.76 39.38
N ILE A 499 9.04 8.58 38.78
CA ILE A 499 9.59 7.32 39.29
C ILE A 499 11.12 7.28 39.11
N VAL A 500 11.64 7.80 38.00
CA VAL A 500 13.08 7.81 37.69
C VAL A 500 13.84 8.83 38.54
N GLU A 501 13.23 9.98 38.87
CA GLU A 501 13.84 11.02 39.70
C GLU A 501 13.93 10.67 41.19
N ARG A 502 13.10 9.74 41.67
CA ARG A 502 13.10 9.22 43.03
C ARG A 502 14.15 8.11 43.22
#